data_AF-A0A522B7Y5-F1
#
_entry.id   AF-A0A522B7Y5-F1
#
_cell.length_a   1.000
_cell.length_b   1.000
_cell.length_c   1.000
_cell.angle_alpha   90.00
_cell.angle_beta   90.00
_cell.angle_gamma   90.00
#
_symmetry.space_group_name_H-M   'P 1'
#
loop_
_entity.id
_entity.type
_entity.pdbx_description
1 polymer ?
#
loop_
_entity_poly.entity_id
_entity_poly.type
_entity_poly.pdbx_seq_one_letter_code
_entity_poly.pdbx_strand_id
1 'polypeptide(L)'
;MTEDGVAFRSGFACFVGRPNAGKSTLTNALIGKKIAITSSRPQTTRHAVRGIVHRPDAQLVVVDTPGLHKPRTLLGQRLNDIVRETYASVDIICFCVTADDKIGPGDRFIAAELAQVKTPVIAVVTKTDKVSKQQVGEQLLAVSQLADWAEIVPTSAVSDFQVGLLADLLVARLPEGPALFPDGELTDEPEQVMIAELIREAALEGVRDELPHSLAVTVEEMNLREDRPDDRPLLDIFATVHVERDSQKAIV
;
A
#
# COMPACT_ATOMS: atom_id res chain seq x y z
N MET A 1 20.68 21.36 33.35
CA MET A 1 19.33 20.77 33.45
C MET A 1 19.03 20.25 32.06
N THR A 2 19.07 18.93 31.91
CA THR A 2 18.96 18.19 30.65
C THR A 2 17.49 18.09 30.28
N GLU A 3 17.05 18.85 29.28
CA GLU A 3 15.85 18.49 28.53
C GLU A 3 16.30 17.46 27.50
N ASP A 4 16.20 16.18 27.87
CA ASP A 4 16.28 15.07 26.92
C ASP A 4 15.04 15.15 26.02
N GLY A 5 15.09 16.04 25.02
CA GLY A 5 14.08 16.12 23.97
C GLY A 5 14.08 14.80 23.22
N VAL A 6 12.93 14.12 23.17
CA VAL A 6 12.76 12.89 22.40
C VAL A 6 13.26 13.15 20.98
N ALA A 7 14.30 12.41 20.55
CA ALA A 7 14.86 12.56 19.22
C ALA A 7 13.79 12.22 18.18
N PHE A 8 13.45 13.20 17.32
CA PHE A 8 12.48 13.01 16.25
C PHE A 8 13.05 12.02 15.23
N ARG A 9 12.22 11.11 14.76
CA ARG A 9 12.61 10.07 13.79
C ARG A 9 11.85 10.20 12.49
N SER A 10 12.51 9.95 11.38
CA SER A 10 11.87 10.11 10.07
C SER A 10 12.44 9.13 9.07
N GLY A 11 11.59 8.49 8.27
CA GLY A 11 12.07 7.58 7.24
C GLY A 11 10.95 6.85 6.53
N PHE A 12 11.34 5.85 5.74
CA PHE A 12 10.48 5.16 4.81
C PHE A 12 10.30 3.69 5.19
N ALA A 13 9.06 3.22 5.12
CA ALA A 13 8.73 1.80 5.16
C ALA A 13 7.99 1.41 3.88
N CYS A 14 8.25 0.24 3.29
CA CYS A 14 7.42 -0.25 2.19
C CYS A 14 6.62 -1.50 2.56
N PHE A 15 5.38 -1.58 2.08
CA PHE A 15 4.61 -2.83 2.11
C PHE A 15 4.84 -3.62 0.84
N VAL A 16 5.21 -4.89 0.99
CA VAL A 16 5.39 -5.82 -0.12
C VAL A 16 4.72 -7.15 0.16
N GLY A 17 4.30 -7.85 -0.89
CA GLY A 17 3.57 -9.09 -0.78
C GLY A 17 2.81 -9.36 -2.07
N ARG A 18 2.21 -10.55 -2.16
CA ARG A 18 1.40 -10.92 -3.33
C ARG A 18 0.27 -9.90 -3.60
N PRO A 19 -0.31 -9.88 -4.80
CA PRO A 19 -1.58 -9.21 -5.03
C PRO A 19 -2.61 -9.61 -3.96
N ASN A 20 -3.44 -8.66 -3.53
CA ASN A 20 -4.49 -8.85 -2.51
C ASN A 20 -3.99 -9.22 -1.10
N ALA A 21 -2.70 -9.04 -0.78
CA ALA A 21 -2.16 -9.26 0.55
C ALA A 21 -2.56 -8.20 1.61
N GLY A 22 -3.45 -7.26 1.29
CA GLY A 22 -3.93 -6.24 2.25
C GLY A 22 -3.02 -5.02 2.44
N LYS A 23 -2.02 -4.83 1.57
CA LYS A 23 -1.04 -3.73 1.62
C LYS A 23 -1.69 -2.34 1.65
N SER A 24 -2.43 -1.97 0.60
CA SER A 24 -3.13 -0.68 0.50
C SER A 24 -4.15 -0.45 1.61
N THR A 25 -4.84 -1.52 2.05
CA THR A 25 -5.76 -1.45 3.19
C THR A 25 -5.03 -1.11 4.49
N LEU A 26 -3.84 -1.68 4.70
CA LEU A 26 -2.99 -1.40 5.86
C LEU A 26 -2.37 0.00 5.79
N THR A 27 -1.96 0.45 4.60
CA THR A 27 -1.53 1.84 4.35
C THR A 27 -2.61 2.82 4.77
N ASN A 28 -3.84 2.65 4.26
CA ASN A 28 -4.97 3.51 4.59
C ASN A 28 -5.29 3.50 6.09
N ALA A 29 -5.20 2.34 6.75
CA ALA A 29 -5.44 2.21 8.19
C ALA A 29 -4.39 2.96 9.02
N LEU A 30 -3.11 2.87 8.66
CA LEU A 30 -2.04 3.60 9.35
C LEU A 30 -2.17 5.11 9.23
N ILE A 31 -2.67 5.60 8.10
CA ILE A 31 -2.84 7.03 7.81
C ILE A 31 -4.17 7.56 8.37
N GLY A 32 -5.15 6.68 8.56
CA GLY A 32 -6.50 7.04 8.97
C GLY A 32 -7.36 7.66 7.86
N LYS A 33 -6.88 7.66 6.61
CA LYS A 33 -7.61 8.11 5.43
C LYS A 33 -7.34 7.20 4.23
N LYS A 34 -8.29 7.19 3.28
CA LYS A 34 -8.14 6.47 2.02
C LYS A 34 -7.28 7.28 1.05
N ILE A 35 -6.00 6.91 0.94
CA ILE A 35 -5.05 7.51 -0.01
C ILE A 35 -4.65 6.54 -1.13
N ALA A 36 -4.74 5.22 -0.88
CA ALA A 36 -4.47 4.17 -1.84
C ALA A 36 -5.76 3.41 -2.16
N ILE A 37 -5.99 3.11 -3.43
CA ILE A 37 -7.17 2.36 -3.83
C ILE A 37 -7.05 0.88 -3.44
N THR A 38 -8.19 0.24 -3.25
CA THR A 38 -8.31 -1.14 -2.81
C THR A 38 -9.28 -1.90 -3.69
N SER A 39 -8.89 -3.08 -4.16
CA SER A 39 -9.80 -3.95 -4.90
C SER A 39 -9.39 -5.40 -4.73
N SER A 40 -10.35 -6.31 -4.92
CA SER A 40 -10.10 -7.75 -4.96
C SER A 40 -9.43 -8.18 -6.27
N ARG A 41 -9.34 -7.27 -7.25
CA ARG A 41 -8.68 -7.53 -8.53
C ARG A 41 -7.15 -7.55 -8.37
N PRO A 42 -6.44 -8.56 -8.90
CA PRO A 42 -4.99 -8.53 -8.95
C PRO A 42 -4.46 -7.27 -9.66
N GLN A 43 -3.27 -6.81 -9.29
CA GLN A 43 -2.63 -5.62 -9.89
C GLN A 43 -3.44 -4.32 -9.73
N THR A 44 -4.17 -4.19 -8.61
CA THR A 44 -4.90 -2.96 -8.26
C THR A 44 -3.95 -1.76 -8.17
N THR A 45 -2.88 -1.85 -7.38
CA THR A 45 -1.83 -0.81 -7.27
C THR A 45 -0.84 -0.95 -8.43
N ARG A 46 -0.70 0.09 -9.25
CA ARG A 46 0.19 0.11 -10.43
C ARG A 46 1.39 1.06 -10.32
N HIS A 47 1.36 1.97 -9.36
CA HIS A 47 2.44 2.89 -9.03
C HIS A 47 2.68 2.83 -7.51
N ALA A 48 3.86 3.24 -7.07
CA ALA A 48 4.15 3.29 -5.64
C ALA A 48 3.50 4.54 -5.04
N VAL A 49 2.53 4.38 -4.15
CA VAL A 49 1.84 5.49 -3.47
C VAL A 49 2.50 5.71 -2.12
N ARG A 50 2.89 6.95 -1.80
CA ARG A 50 3.44 7.28 -0.48
C ARG A 50 2.37 7.86 0.41
N GLY A 51 2.26 7.30 1.61
CA GLY A 51 1.40 7.79 2.65
C GLY A 51 2.18 8.25 3.86
N ILE A 52 1.83 9.40 4.40
CA ILE A 52 2.61 10.06 5.43
C ILE A 52 1.86 9.99 6.75
N VAL A 53 2.45 9.28 7.71
CA VAL A 53 1.95 9.16 9.08
C VAL A 53 2.74 10.16 9.94
N HIS A 54 2.04 11.18 10.43
CA HIS A 54 2.60 12.20 11.31
C HIS A 54 2.37 11.82 12.78
N ARG A 55 3.44 11.88 13.59
CA ARG A 55 3.39 11.72 15.04
C ARG A 55 4.18 12.85 15.72
N PRO A 56 3.93 13.14 17.00
CA PRO A 56 4.72 14.11 17.75
C PRO A 56 6.22 13.75 17.85
N ASP A 57 6.54 12.46 17.80
CA ASP A 57 7.89 11.90 17.97
C ASP A 57 8.51 11.38 16.66
N ALA A 58 7.74 11.29 15.58
CA ALA A 58 8.22 10.74 14.32
C ALA A 58 7.40 11.11 13.08
N GLN A 59 7.97 10.87 11.90
CA GLN A 59 7.27 10.83 10.62
C GLN A 59 7.60 9.54 9.86
N LEU A 60 6.58 8.72 9.64
CA LEU A 60 6.70 7.48 8.90
C LEU A 60 6.10 7.64 7.50
N VAL A 61 6.92 7.48 6.47
CA VAL A 61 6.47 7.50 5.07
C VAL A 61 6.29 6.06 4.59
N VAL A 62 5.04 5.64 4.46
CA VAL A 62 4.65 4.30 4.02
C VAL A 62 4.54 4.28 2.49
N VAL A 63 5.33 3.44 1.84
CA VAL A 63 5.27 3.21 0.39
C VAL A 63 4.42 1.96 0.13
N ASP A 64 3.20 2.15 -0.40
CA ASP A 64 2.38 1.05 -0.91
C ASP A 64 2.86 0.63 -2.29
N THR A 65 3.29 -0.62 -2.43
CA THR A 65 3.87 -1.11 -3.69
C THR A 65 2.92 -2.06 -4.43
N PRO A 66 3.06 -2.20 -5.77
CA PRO A 66 2.34 -3.21 -6.53
C PRO A 66 2.49 -4.62 -5.96
N GLY A 67 1.50 -5.48 -6.20
CA GLY A 67 1.56 -6.88 -5.79
C GLY A 67 2.62 -7.66 -6.59
N LEU A 68 3.63 -8.18 -5.89
CA LEU A 68 4.71 -8.91 -6.54
C LEU A 68 4.26 -10.30 -6.97
N HIS A 69 4.54 -10.66 -8.22
CA HIS A 69 4.16 -11.95 -8.81
C HIS A 69 5.12 -12.31 -9.96
N LYS A 70 5.19 -13.58 -10.34
CA LYS A 70 5.99 -13.98 -11.51
C LYS A 70 5.42 -13.31 -12.76
N PRO A 71 6.17 -12.43 -13.44
CA PRO A 71 5.60 -11.60 -14.49
C PRO A 71 5.37 -12.44 -15.76
N ARG A 72 4.23 -12.23 -16.41
CA ARG A 72 3.85 -12.85 -17.69
C ARG A 72 3.67 -11.82 -18.82
N THR A 73 3.69 -10.54 -18.47
CA THR A 73 3.48 -9.40 -19.37
C THR A 73 4.51 -8.32 -19.08
N LEU A 74 4.71 -7.38 -20.01
CA LEU A 74 5.61 -6.24 -19.82
C LEU A 74 5.17 -5.36 -18.64
N LEU A 75 3.85 -5.16 -18.47
CA LEU A 75 3.32 -4.45 -17.30
C LEU A 75 3.73 -5.16 -16.01
N GLY A 76 3.55 -6.47 -15.92
CA GLY A 76 3.96 -7.24 -14.73
C GLY A 76 5.46 -7.14 -14.45
N GLN A 77 6.31 -7.09 -15.48
CA GLN A 77 7.75 -6.87 -15.31
C GLN A 77 8.02 -5.49 -14.69
N ARG A 78 7.46 -4.42 -15.28
CA ARG A 78 7.61 -3.06 -14.77
C ARG A 78 7.11 -2.89 -13.34
N LEU A 79 5.97 -3.52 -13.00
CA LEU A 79 5.45 -3.48 -11.63
C LEU A 79 6.42 -4.12 -10.63
N ASN A 80 7.08 -5.22 -11.00
CA ASN A 80 8.08 -5.84 -10.14
C ASN A 80 9.35 -4.98 -10.04
N ASP A 81 9.75 -4.30 -11.11
CA ASP A 81 10.91 -3.42 -11.10
C ASP A 81 10.70 -2.24 -10.13
N ILE A 82 9.50 -1.63 -10.14
CA ILE A 82 9.11 -0.59 -9.15
C ILE A 82 9.25 -1.10 -7.71
N VAL A 83 8.80 -2.33 -7.44
CA VAL A 83 8.89 -2.93 -6.10
C VAL A 83 10.36 -3.09 -5.69
N ARG A 84 11.22 -3.58 -6.59
CA ARG A 84 12.65 -3.80 -6.30
C ARG A 84 13.43 -2.51 -6.15
N GLU A 85 13.12 -1.49 -6.94
CA GLU A 85 13.67 -0.14 -6.78
C GLU A 85 13.32 0.42 -5.41
N THR A 86 12.10 0.17 -4.92
CA THR A 86 11.66 0.62 -3.59
C THR A 86 12.52 0.02 -2.47
N TYR A 87 12.90 -1.26 -2.55
CA TYR A 87 13.69 -1.93 -1.50
C TYR A 87 15.01 -1.21 -1.16
N ALA A 88 15.64 -0.60 -2.16
CA ALA A 88 16.92 0.10 -1.99
C ALA A 88 16.77 1.49 -1.34
N SER A 89 15.55 2.00 -1.25
CA SER A 89 15.24 3.37 -0.84
C SER A 89 14.49 3.49 0.49
N VAL A 90 14.27 2.37 1.18
CA VAL A 90 13.52 2.33 2.44
C VAL A 90 14.36 1.84 3.61
N ASP A 91 14.03 2.34 4.80
CA ASP A 91 14.69 1.99 6.07
C ASP A 91 14.20 0.63 6.60
N ILE A 92 12.96 0.25 6.25
CA ILE A 92 12.35 -1.01 6.66
C ILE A 92 11.37 -1.55 5.61
N ILE A 93 11.33 -2.88 5.48
CA ILE A 93 10.39 -3.58 4.59
C ILE A 93 9.38 -4.36 5.42
N CYS A 94 8.11 -4.28 5.06
CA CYS A 94 7.04 -5.08 5.63
C CYS A 94 6.55 -6.12 4.63
N PHE A 95 6.82 -7.40 4.90
CA PHE A 95 6.35 -8.51 4.09
C PHE A 95 4.95 -8.95 4.54
N CYS A 96 3.94 -8.60 3.76
CA CYS A 96 2.55 -8.91 4.01
C CYS A 96 2.16 -10.28 3.45
N VAL A 97 1.69 -11.14 4.34
CA VAL A 97 1.04 -12.43 4.05
C VAL A 97 -0.35 -12.41 4.67
N THR A 98 -1.33 -13.08 4.08
CA THR A 98 -2.68 -13.09 4.66
C THR A 98 -2.88 -14.25 5.62
N ALA A 99 -3.75 -14.07 6.61
CA ALA A 99 -4.11 -15.11 7.58
C ALA A 99 -5.09 -16.16 7.01
N ASP A 100 -5.82 -15.78 5.95
CA ASP A 100 -6.88 -16.59 5.31
C ASP A 100 -6.37 -17.53 4.21
N ASP A 101 -5.09 -17.43 3.80
CA ASP A 101 -4.48 -18.28 2.78
C ASP A 101 -3.26 -19.04 3.30
N LYS A 102 -3.01 -20.22 2.74
CA LYS A 102 -1.76 -20.97 2.97
C LYS A 102 -0.57 -20.27 2.33
N ILE A 103 0.61 -20.40 2.96
CA ILE A 103 1.89 -20.00 2.37
C ILE A 103 2.12 -20.71 1.03
N GLY A 104 2.00 -19.96 -0.05
CA GLY A 104 2.10 -20.46 -1.41
C GLY A 104 3.48 -20.25 -2.03
N PRO A 105 3.68 -20.70 -3.28
CA PRO A 105 4.93 -20.46 -4.01
C PRO A 105 5.26 -18.98 -4.18
N GLY A 106 4.26 -18.11 -4.31
CA GLY A 106 4.46 -16.66 -4.44
C GLY A 106 5.04 -16.05 -3.15
N ASP A 107 4.56 -16.47 -1.99
CA ASP A 107 5.07 -16.00 -0.70
C ASP A 107 6.51 -16.46 -0.48
N ARG A 108 6.82 -17.72 -0.82
CA ARG A 108 8.17 -18.28 -0.76
C ARG A 108 9.13 -17.57 -1.71
N PHE A 109 8.67 -17.22 -2.91
CA PHE A 109 9.46 -16.46 -3.87
C PHE A 109 9.84 -15.08 -3.31
N ILE A 110 8.87 -14.34 -2.78
CA ILE A 110 9.10 -13.00 -2.21
C ILE A 110 10.02 -13.10 -0.98
N ALA A 111 9.77 -14.06 -0.09
CA ALA A 111 10.63 -14.28 1.09
C ALA A 111 12.08 -14.60 0.70
N ALA A 112 12.30 -15.40 -0.34
CA ALA A 112 13.64 -15.70 -0.85
C ALA A 112 14.33 -14.47 -1.47
N GLU A 113 13.60 -13.59 -2.16
CA GLU A 113 14.14 -12.31 -2.64
C GLU A 113 14.49 -11.38 -1.46
N LEU A 114 13.62 -11.29 -0.45
CA LEU A 114 13.84 -10.46 0.73
C LEU A 114 15.00 -10.95 1.60
N ALA A 115 15.29 -12.25 1.62
CA ALA A 115 16.48 -12.77 2.31
C ALA A 115 17.80 -12.28 1.71
N GLN A 116 17.80 -11.69 0.50
CA GLN A 116 18.99 -11.11 -0.13
C GLN A 116 19.13 -9.60 0.14
N VAL A 117 18.15 -8.95 0.74
CA VAL A 117 18.22 -7.52 1.06
C VAL A 117 18.92 -7.31 2.40
N LYS A 118 19.59 -6.16 2.56
CA LYS A 118 20.20 -5.77 3.85
C LYS A 118 19.23 -5.04 4.77
N THR A 119 18.18 -4.47 4.20
CA THR A 119 17.15 -3.72 4.93
C THR A 119 16.38 -4.66 5.87
N PRO A 120 16.14 -4.27 7.14
CA PRO A 120 15.34 -5.07 8.06
C PRO A 120 13.95 -5.38 7.49
N VAL A 121 13.48 -6.60 7.73
CA VAL A 121 12.17 -7.07 7.25
C VAL A 121 11.28 -7.48 8.42
N ILE A 122 10.10 -6.89 8.52
CA ILE A 122 9.02 -7.31 9.43
C ILE A 122 8.02 -8.14 8.63
N ALA A 123 7.70 -9.35 9.10
CA ALA A 123 6.60 -10.12 8.53
C ALA A 123 5.27 -9.66 9.14
N VAL A 124 4.28 -9.38 8.29
CA VAL A 124 2.96 -8.90 8.71
C VAL A 124 1.91 -9.91 8.26
N VAL A 125 1.26 -10.57 9.22
CA VAL A 125 0.15 -11.51 8.95
C VAL A 125 -1.16 -10.71 8.96
N THR A 126 -1.59 -10.29 7.78
CA THR A 126 -2.77 -9.44 7.56
C THR A 126 -4.09 -10.21 7.58
N LYS A 127 -5.22 -9.49 7.69
CA LYS A 127 -6.60 -10.04 7.61
C LYS A 127 -6.93 -11.06 8.70
N THR A 128 -6.38 -10.88 9.90
CA THR A 128 -6.63 -11.79 11.04
C THR A 128 -8.10 -11.83 11.47
N ASP A 129 -8.89 -10.83 11.09
CA ASP A 129 -10.35 -10.78 11.30
C ASP A 129 -11.12 -11.89 10.57
N LYS A 130 -10.54 -12.48 9.52
CA LYS A 130 -11.21 -13.49 8.68
C LYS A 130 -11.09 -14.92 9.19
N VAL A 131 -10.25 -15.16 10.20
CA VAL A 131 -9.90 -16.52 10.64
C VAL A 131 -9.93 -16.63 12.16
N SER A 132 -9.96 -17.86 12.65
CA SER A 132 -9.89 -18.13 14.09
C SER A 132 -8.50 -17.82 14.67
N LYS A 133 -8.43 -17.57 15.99
CA LYS A 133 -7.15 -17.38 16.70
C LYS A 133 -6.18 -18.56 16.53
N GLN A 134 -6.72 -19.78 16.43
CA GLN A 134 -5.91 -20.97 16.16
C GLN A 134 -5.23 -20.87 14.80
N GLN A 135 -5.98 -20.52 13.75
CA GLN A 135 -5.44 -20.35 12.40
C GLN A 135 -4.42 -19.20 12.33
N VAL A 136 -4.62 -18.10 13.06
CA VAL A 136 -3.60 -17.05 13.20
C VAL A 136 -2.31 -17.63 13.79
N GLY A 137 -2.39 -18.42 14.85
CA GLY A 137 -1.23 -19.08 15.47
C GLY A 137 -0.50 -20.03 14.52
N GLU A 138 -1.24 -20.85 13.77
CA GLU A 138 -0.69 -21.74 12.75
C GLU A 138 0.02 -20.95 11.64
N GLN A 139 -0.56 -19.83 11.21
CA GLN A 139 0.03 -18.98 10.18
C GLN A 139 1.29 -18.26 10.67
N LEU A 140 1.30 -17.77 11.92
CA LEU A 140 2.49 -17.17 12.53
C LEU A 140 3.66 -18.16 12.58
N LEU A 141 3.39 -19.43 12.92
CA LEU A 141 4.38 -20.50 12.88
C LEU A 141 4.85 -20.80 11.45
N ALA A 142 3.94 -20.83 10.47
CA ALA A 142 4.31 -21.05 9.08
C ALA A 142 5.17 -19.92 8.52
N VAL A 143 4.89 -18.66 8.89
CA VAL A 143 5.67 -17.49 8.52
C VAL A 143 7.03 -17.49 9.22
N SER A 144 7.12 -17.84 10.50
CA SER A 144 8.40 -17.88 11.22
C SER A 144 9.39 -18.91 10.65
N GLN A 145 8.88 -19.96 10.00
CA GLN A 145 9.69 -20.98 9.33
C GLN A 145 10.10 -20.59 7.90
N LEU A 146 9.59 -19.47 7.37
CA LEU A 146 9.77 -19.11 5.96
C LEU A 146 11.09 -18.37 5.70
N ALA A 147 11.51 -17.49 6.62
CA ALA A 147 12.78 -16.80 6.63
C ALA A 147 13.03 -16.22 8.04
N ASP A 148 14.19 -15.58 8.23
CA ASP A 148 14.47 -14.81 9.43
C ASP A 148 13.88 -13.41 9.31
N TRP A 149 13.08 -13.02 10.32
CA TRP A 149 12.40 -11.73 10.36
C TRP A 149 12.85 -10.92 11.57
N ALA A 150 12.84 -9.59 11.44
CA ALA A 150 13.08 -8.70 12.56
C ALA A 150 11.93 -8.77 13.59
N GLU A 151 10.69 -8.92 13.11
CA GLU A 151 9.47 -9.14 13.90
C GLU A 151 8.44 -9.90 13.07
N ILE A 152 7.45 -10.51 13.73
CA ILE A 152 6.26 -11.08 13.09
C ILE A 152 5.02 -10.52 13.77
N VAL A 153 4.21 -9.74 13.04
CA VAL A 153 3.07 -9.00 13.61
C VAL A 153 1.76 -9.43 12.95
N PRO A 154 0.81 -10.03 13.70
CA PRO A 154 -0.55 -10.30 13.20
C PRO A 154 -1.41 -9.03 13.22
N THR A 155 -1.97 -8.63 12.08
CA THR A 155 -2.76 -7.39 11.97
C THR A 155 -4.10 -7.59 11.26
N SER A 156 -5.06 -6.75 11.62
CA SER A 156 -6.24 -6.49 10.81
C SER A 156 -6.46 -5.00 10.67
N ALA A 157 -6.35 -4.52 9.43
CA ALA A 157 -6.69 -3.14 9.08
C ALA A 157 -8.20 -2.86 9.21
N VAL A 158 -9.06 -3.87 9.07
CA VAL A 158 -10.52 -3.71 9.15
C VAL A 158 -10.98 -3.59 10.60
N SER A 159 -10.40 -4.36 11.52
CA SER A 159 -10.77 -4.32 12.94
C SER A 159 -9.82 -3.46 13.79
N ASP A 160 -8.92 -2.71 13.15
CA ASP A 160 -7.85 -1.93 13.80
C ASP A 160 -6.98 -2.75 14.78
N PHE A 161 -6.83 -4.06 14.52
CA PHE A 161 -6.07 -4.95 15.39
C PHE A 161 -4.58 -4.81 15.11
N GLN A 162 -3.82 -4.36 16.11
CA GLN A 162 -2.36 -4.20 16.09
C GLN A 162 -1.80 -3.25 15.02
N VAL A 163 -2.63 -2.39 14.40
CA VAL A 163 -2.16 -1.37 13.45
C VAL A 163 -1.24 -0.37 14.13
N GLY A 164 -1.62 0.13 15.32
CA GLY A 164 -0.76 1.01 16.14
C GLY A 164 0.55 0.36 16.58
N LEU A 165 0.50 -0.92 17.01
CA LEU A 165 1.71 -1.67 17.37
C LEU A 165 2.67 -1.78 16.17
N LEU A 166 2.14 -2.05 14.98
CA LEU A 166 2.96 -2.07 13.77
C LEU A 166 3.59 -0.70 13.52
N ALA A 167 2.84 0.39 13.66
CA ALA A 167 3.38 1.74 13.53
C ALA A 167 4.53 2.02 14.51
N ASP A 168 4.38 1.61 15.77
CA ASP A 168 5.42 1.75 16.81
C ASP A 168 6.69 0.97 16.44
N LEU A 169 6.54 -0.28 15.99
CA LEU A 169 7.67 -1.13 15.58
C LEU A 169 8.41 -0.59 14.34
N LEU A 170 7.69 0.08 13.44
CA LEU A 170 8.27 0.75 12.28
C LEU A 170 9.03 2.01 12.71
N VAL A 171 8.41 2.89 13.49
CA VAL A 171 9.02 4.13 14.01
C VAL A 171 10.29 3.84 14.82
N ALA A 172 10.27 2.79 15.65
CA ALA A 172 11.42 2.36 16.44
C ALA A 172 12.65 1.94 15.61
N ARG A 173 12.50 1.77 14.29
CA ARG A 173 13.59 1.42 13.36
C ARG A 173 13.98 2.54 12.40
N LEU A 174 13.24 3.65 12.39
CA LEU A 174 13.57 4.82 11.58
C LEU A 174 14.82 5.54 12.14
N PRO A 175 15.63 6.15 11.27
CA PRO A 175 16.74 6.99 11.71
C PRO A 175 16.23 8.26 12.39
N GLU A 176 17.07 8.84 13.24
CA GLU A 176 16.85 10.20 13.76
C GLU A 176 17.04 11.22 12.63
N GLY A 177 16.15 12.19 12.56
CA GLY A 177 16.13 13.17 11.47
C GLY A 177 15.00 14.18 11.60
N PRO A 178 14.95 15.22 10.75
CA PRO A 178 13.82 16.14 10.69
C PRO A 178 12.63 15.51 9.98
N ALA A 179 11.43 16.10 10.10
CA ALA A 179 10.31 15.74 9.23
C ALA A 179 10.70 15.91 7.74
N LEU A 180 10.42 14.89 6.94
CA LEU A 180 10.66 14.88 5.49
C LEU A 180 9.60 15.70 4.74
N PHE A 181 8.37 15.72 5.27
CA PHE A 181 7.22 16.44 4.75
C PHE A 181 6.65 17.36 5.84
N PRO A 182 7.13 18.61 5.97
CA PRO A 182 6.80 19.49 7.08
C PRO A 182 5.38 20.09 7.00
N ASP A 183 4.76 20.09 5.81
CA ASP A 183 3.50 20.80 5.54
C ASP A 183 2.24 20.02 5.96
N GLY A 184 2.40 18.84 6.57
CA GLY A 184 1.28 18.04 7.08
C GLY A 184 0.49 17.28 6.00
N GLU A 185 1.03 17.20 4.79
CA GLU A 185 0.49 16.40 3.69
C GLU A 185 0.35 14.93 4.11
N LEU A 186 -0.72 14.25 3.68
CA LEU A 186 -0.94 12.83 3.97
C LEU A 186 -0.40 11.90 2.86
N THR A 187 -0.06 12.46 1.70
CA THR A 187 0.46 11.79 0.52
C THR A 187 1.17 12.84 -0.34
N ASP A 188 2.18 12.42 -1.10
CA ASP A 188 2.85 13.27 -2.10
C ASP A 188 2.23 13.13 -3.51
N GLU A 189 1.15 12.35 -3.63
CA GLU A 189 0.42 12.15 -4.89
C GLU A 189 -0.40 13.38 -5.27
N PRO A 190 -0.32 13.84 -6.54
CA PRO A 190 -1.18 14.91 -7.04
C PRO A 190 -2.67 14.55 -6.96
N GLU A 191 -3.52 15.52 -6.64
CA GLU A 191 -4.97 15.32 -6.48
C GLU A 191 -5.63 14.73 -7.73
N GLN A 192 -5.18 15.15 -8.92
CA GLN A 192 -5.63 14.59 -10.21
C GLN A 192 -5.40 13.07 -10.30
N VAL A 193 -4.26 12.60 -9.81
CA VAL A 193 -3.90 11.18 -9.81
C VAL A 193 -4.76 10.42 -8.81
N MET A 194 -4.95 10.98 -7.60
CA MET A 194 -5.84 10.39 -6.60
C MET A 194 -7.26 10.22 -7.13
N ILE A 195 -7.81 11.24 -7.78
CA ILE A 195 -9.15 11.20 -8.38
C ILE A 195 -9.21 10.17 -9.51
N ALA A 196 -8.21 10.15 -10.40
CA ALA A 196 -8.13 9.15 -11.47
C ALA A 196 -8.14 7.72 -10.91
N GLU A 197 -7.38 7.49 -9.84
CA GLU A 197 -7.33 6.21 -9.15
C GLU A 197 -8.68 5.83 -8.52
N LEU A 198 -9.38 6.77 -7.87
CA LEU A 198 -10.72 6.51 -7.32
C LEU A 198 -11.74 6.12 -8.41
N ILE A 199 -11.71 6.80 -9.56
CA ILE A 199 -12.55 6.44 -10.72
C ILE A 199 -12.17 5.05 -11.23
N ARG A 200 -10.86 4.75 -11.31
CA ARG A 200 -10.36 3.43 -11.72
C ARG A 200 -10.79 2.33 -10.76
N GLU A 201 -10.73 2.57 -9.45
CA GLU A 201 -11.19 1.64 -8.42
C GLU A 201 -12.66 1.28 -8.62
N ALA A 202 -13.52 2.28 -8.82
CA ALA A 202 -14.94 2.07 -9.11
C ALA A 202 -15.15 1.28 -10.40
N ALA A 203 -14.39 1.57 -11.46
CA ALA A 203 -14.44 0.81 -12.71
C ALA A 203 -14.01 -0.66 -12.51
N LEU A 204 -12.99 -0.92 -11.69
CA LEU A 204 -12.48 -2.28 -11.41
C LEU A 204 -13.50 -3.19 -10.71
N GLU A 205 -14.44 -2.64 -9.96
CA GLU A 205 -15.50 -3.40 -9.30
C GLU A 205 -16.49 -3.98 -10.33
N GLY A 206 -16.83 -3.20 -11.36
CA GLY A 206 -17.80 -3.57 -12.40
C GLY A 206 -17.28 -4.54 -13.45
N VAL A 207 -15.96 -4.58 -13.68
CA VAL A 207 -15.38 -5.36 -14.79
C VAL A 207 -14.79 -6.70 -14.36
N ARG A 208 -14.67 -7.65 -15.30
CA ARG A 208 -14.18 -9.03 -15.11
C ARG A 208 -13.14 -9.41 -16.17
N ASP A 209 -12.63 -10.63 -16.06
CA ASP A 209 -11.70 -11.26 -17.01
C ASP A 209 -10.45 -10.41 -17.24
N GLU A 210 -10.11 -10.04 -18.48
CA GLU A 210 -8.91 -9.27 -18.81
C GLU A 210 -9.04 -7.74 -18.63
N LEU A 211 -10.27 -7.23 -18.45
CA LEU A 211 -10.54 -5.80 -18.35
C LEU A 211 -9.83 -5.10 -17.18
N PRO A 212 -9.74 -5.68 -15.96
CA PRO A 212 -8.97 -5.09 -14.87
C PRO A 212 -7.52 -4.74 -15.22
N HIS A 213 -6.93 -5.49 -16.15
CA HIS A 213 -5.56 -5.29 -16.61
C HIS A 213 -5.46 -4.27 -17.75
N SER A 214 -6.56 -3.99 -18.44
CA SER A 214 -6.62 -3.14 -19.64
C SER A 214 -7.08 -1.70 -19.37
N LEU A 215 -7.50 -1.38 -18.13
CA LEU A 215 -8.02 -0.07 -17.76
C LEU A 215 -6.93 0.89 -17.29
N ALA A 216 -7.02 2.14 -17.72
CA ALA A 216 -6.33 3.29 -17.14
C ALA A 216 -7.28 4.49 -17.12
N VAL A 217 -7.10 5.42 -16.18
CA VAL A 217 -7.92 6.63 -16.09
C VAL A 217 -6.99 7.83 -16.04
N THR A 218 -7.35 8.88 -16.77
CA THR A 218 -6.66 10.18 -16.72
C THR A 218 -7.69 11.26 -16.41
N VAL A 219 -7.38 12.15 -15.47
CA VAL A 219 -8.15 13.38 -15.25
C VAL A 219 -7.53 14.47 -16.13
N GLU A 220 -8.32 15.04 -17.03
CA GLU A 220 -7.91 16.06 -17.98
C GLU A 220 -8.09 17.46 -17.41
N GLU A 221 -9.24 17.70 -16.77
CA GLU A 221 -9.59 19.00 -16.20
C GLU A 221 -10.33 18.86 -14.87
N MET A 222 -10.07 19.82 -13.97
CA MET A 222 -10.75 19.98 -12.69
C MET A 222 -11.10 21.45 -12.50
N ASN A 223 -12.39 21.78 -12.65
CA ASN A 223 -12.86 23.17 -12.63
C ASN A 223 -13.94 23.35 -11.57
N LEU A 224 -13.83 24.40 -10.74
CA LEU A 224 -14.94 24.78 -9.88
C LEU A 224 -16.10 25.25 -10.75
N ARG A 225 -17.28 24.69 -10.52
CA ARG A 225 -18.49 25.08 -11.26
C ARG A 225 -18.90 26.49 -10.86
N GLU A 226 -18.88 27.40 -11.83
CA GLU A 226 -19.09 28.83 -11.64
C GLU A 226 -20.46 29.18 -11.03
N ASP A 227 -21.52 28.42 -11.35
CA ASP A 227 -22.90 28.69 -10.88
C ASP A 227 -23.23 28.10 -9.49
N ARG A 228 -22.23 27.90 -8.63
CA ARG A 228 -22.43 27.35 -7.27
C ARG A 228 -22.17 28.40 -6.19
N PRO A 229 -22.98 28.41 -5.11
CA PRO A 229 -22.68 29.19 -3.91
C PRO A 229 -21.30 28.83 -3.33
N ASP A 230 -20.56 29.83 -2.83
CA ASP A 230 -19.24 29.64 -2.22
C ASP A 230 -19.26 28.70 -0.99
N ASP A 231 -20.38 28.62 -0.28
CA ASP A 231 -20.59 27.73 0.86
C ASP A 231 -20.94 26.28 0.45
N ARG A 232 -21.16 26.06 -0.85
CA ARG A 232 -21.47 24.74 -1.41
C ARG A 232 -20.85 24.57 -2.81
N PRO A 233 -19.51 24.68 -2.92
CA PRO A 233 -18.83 24.57 -4.20
C PRO A 233 -19.02 23.16 -4.77
N LEU A 234 -18.97 23.05 -6.09
CA LEU A 234 -18.96 21.77 -6.79
C LEU A 234 -17.81 21.77 -7.78
N LEU A 235 -17.06 20.67 -7.81
CA LEU A 235 -15.94 20.50 -8.71
C LEU A 235 -16.36 19.60 -9.89
N ASP A 236 -16.22 20.12 -11.10
CA ASP A 236 -16.40 19.36 -12.33
C ASP A 236 -15.09 18.66 -12.70
N ILE A 237 -15.16 17.34 -12.81
CA ILE A 237 -14.02 16.47 -13.09
C ILE A 237 -14.23 15.85 -14.48
N PHE A 238 -13.35 16.17 -15.41
CA PHE A 238 -13.34 15.56 -16.74
C PHE A 238 -12.28 14.46 -16.76
N ALA A 239 -12.73 13.22 -16.91
CA ALA A 239 -11.85 12.06 -16.89
C ALA A 239 -12.08 11.16 -18.12
N THR A 240 -10.98 10.63 -18.65
CA THR A 240 -10.99 9.67 -19.76
C THR A 240 -10.59 8.30 -19.24
N VAL A 241 -11.43 7.30 -19.52
CA VAL A 241 -11.16 5.89 -19.23
C VAL A 241 -10.63 5.22 -20.49
N HIS A 242 -9.40 4.74 -20.42
CA HIS A 242 -8.68 4.09 -21.51
C HIS A 242 -8.85 2.57 -21.42
N VAL A 243 -9.01 1.93 -22.58
CA VAL A 243 -9.04 0.47 -22.77
C VAL A 243 -8.05 0.09 -23.86
N GLU A 244 -7.59 -1.17 -23.89
CA GLU A 244 -6.63 -1.63 -24.90
C GLU A 244 -7.27 -1.89 -26.28
N ARG A 245 -8.55 -2.25 -26.33
CA ARG A 245 -9.25 -2.64 -27.58
C ARG A 245 -10.69 -2.15 -27.62
N ASP A 246 -11.19 -1.90 -28.83
CA ASP A 246 -12.56 -1.40 -29.05
C ASP A 246 -13.64 -2.30 -28.45
N SER A 247 -13.44 -3.63 -28.46
CA SER A 247 -14.39 -4.59 -27.87
C SER A 247 -14.58 -4.39 -26.37
N GLN A 248 -13.59 -3.84 -25.68
CA GLN A 248 -13.63 -3.58 -24.24
C GLN A 248 -14.46 -2.33 -23.93
N LYS A 249 -14.48 -1.34 -24.83
CA LYS A 249 -15.24 -0.09 -24.66
C LYS A 249 -16.75 -0.34 -24.52
N ALA A 250 -17.28 -1.39 -25.14
CA ALA A 250 -18.70 -1.73 -25.03
C ALA A 250 -19.05 -2.40 -23.69
N ILE A 251 -18.06 -2.88 -22.94
CA ILE A 251 -18.24 -3.57 -21.65
C ILE A 251 -18.13 -2.58 -20.48
N VAL A 252 -17.30 -1.54 -20.65
CA VAL A 252 -17.07 -0.45 -19.69
C VAL A 252 -18.16 0.60 -19.82
#